data_AF-A0AAE2VBZ5-F1
#
_entry.id   AF-A0AAE2VBZ5-F1
#
_cell.length_a   1.000
_cell.length_b   1.000
_cell.length_c   1.000
_cell.angle_alpha   90.00
_cell.angle_beta   90.00
_cell.angle_gamma   90.00
#
_symmetry.space_group_name_H-M   'P 1'
#
loop_
_entity.id
_entity.type
_entity.pdbx_description
1 polymer ?
#
loop_
_entity_poly.entity_id
_entity_poly.type
_entity_poly.pdbx_seq_one_letter_code
_entity_poly.pdbx_strand_id
1 'polypeptide(L)'
;MKKSMQHLTLSCTTLLGLTLWGGLASQFEAEDKLTFEPNPGCVKGSPYGKVLALAMQGPIDFYWHQGQTHEHIHILNADDHHDDGCANCGPECESKTSGDSHVAHSHSDHDHSHGHDHDHEQADSCGCCPEEPAPQMVTAETRKPLHTLAKERIEKMEAVAHRKTNGKPLSPAHQKYLQSVTEDKLRLAYELDPTNYTNYGNLHLFIATTNFGKGEADDSKAVALARETLSFCQHEEVDPSTWLTAASAAYNIIYHIGRYHDQFSVEEAKASLVDFDQCMETFENLLIKAVEEGRIVSEARFNELNTRAKYLKKLRTAQGVYMKRMMSTKVAEHTSSHPLSVK
;
A
#
# COMPACT_ATOMS: atom_id res chain seq x y z
N MET A 1 -34.86 -40.34 -31.12
CA MET A 1 -34.80 -39.09 -30.31
C MET A 1 -33.39 -38.66 -29.92
N LYS A 2 -32.48 -39.55 -29.46
CA LYS A 2 -31.11 -39.16 -29.03
C LYS A 2 -30.26 -38.41 -30.07
N LYS A 3 -30.26 -38.83 -31.35
CA LYS A 3 -29.50 -38.15 -32.43
C LYS A 3 -29.96 -36.71 -32.68
N SER A 4 -31.27 -36.45 -32.63
CA SER A 4 -31.82 -35.11 -32.85
C SER A 4 -31.41 -34.12 -31.76
N MET A 5 -31.23 -34.61 -30.53
CA MET A 5 -30.84 -33.78 -29.39
C MET A 5 -29.34 -33.42 -29.43
N GLN A 6 -28.50 -34.31 -29.96
CA GLN A 6 -27.07 -34.04 -30.17
C GLN A 6 -26.81 -33.01 -31.28
N HIS A 7 -27.58 -33.04 -32.37
CA HIS A 7 -27.48 -32.04 -33.42
C HIS A 7 -27.94 -30.65 -32.94
N LEU A 8 -28.96 -30.61 -32.07
CA LEU A 8 -29.45 -29.35 -31.49
C LEU A 8 -28.42 -28.73 -30.54
N THR A 9 -27.80 -29.52 -29.65
CA THR A 9 -26.76 -28.99 -28.75
C THR A 9 -25.51 -28.54 -29.51
N LEU A 10 -25.08 -29.29 -30.54
CA LEU A 10 -23.93 -28.91 -31.36
C LEU A 10 -24.20 -27.60 -32.13
N SER A 11 -25.41 -27.45 -32.68
CA SER A 11 -25.80 -26.21 -33.37
C SER A 11 -25.83 -25.02 -32.41
N CYS A 12 -26.34 -25.22 -31.19
CA CYS A 12 -26.43 -24.16 -30.18
C CYS A 12 -25.05 -23.71 -29.69
N THR A 13 -24.10 -24.64 -29.47
CA THR A 13 -22.73 -24.29 -29.08
C THR A 13 -21.96 -23.60 -30.21
N THR A 14 -22.17 -24.00 -31.47
CA THR A 14 -21.55 -23.30 -32.61
C THR A 14 -22.10 -21.89 -32.81
N LEU A 15 -23.41 -21.70 -32.61
CA LEU A 15 -24.03 -20.37 -32.68
C LEU A 15 -23.54 -19.47 -31.55
N LEU A 16 -23.49 -19.98 -30.31
CA LEU A 16 -22.90 -19.25 -29.18
C LEU A 16 -21.43 -18.91 -29.42
N GLY A 17 -20.66 -19.83 -29.99
CA GLY A 17 -19.27 -19.59 -30.37
C GLY A 17 -19.14 -18.46 -31.39
N LEU A 18 -19.96 -18.48 -32.44
CA LEU A 18 -19.96 -17.46 -33.50
C LEU A 18 -20.44 -16.09 -33.00
N THR A 19 -21.46 -16.04 -32.13
CA THR A 19 -21.93 -14.76 -31.56
C THR A 19 -20.92 -14.18 -30.59
N LEU A 20 -20.28 -15.01 -29.76
CA LEU A 20 -19.23 -14.56 -28.86
C LEU A 20 -18.02 -14.05 -29.65
N TRP A 21 -17.63 -14.75 -30.71
CA TRP A 21 -16.51 -14.35 -31.57
C TRP A 21 -16.82 -13.06 -32.35
N GLY A 22 -18.03 -12.93 -32.91
CA GLY A 22 -18.47 -11.71 -33.60
C GLY A 22 -18.55 -10.50 -32.67
N GLY A 23 -19.03 -10.68 -31.44
CA GLY A 23 -19.06 -9.63 -30.43
C GLY A 23 -17.64 -9.15 -30.07
N LEU A 24 -16.74 -10.08 -29.79
CA LEU A 24 -15.34 -9.77 -29.51
C LEU A 24 -14.65 -9.10 -30.71
N ALA A 25 -14.84 -9.62 -31.93
CA ALA A 25 -14.26 -9.07 -33.17
C ALA A 25 -14.72 -7.63 -33.46
N SER A 26 -15.97 -7.30 -33.17
CA SER A 26 -16.47 -5.92 -33.35
C SER A 26 -15.86 -4.94 -32.33
N GLN A 27 -15.53 -5.39 -31.12
CA GLN A 27 -14.79 -4.59 -30.15
C GLN A 27 -13.32 -4.39 -30.56
N PHE A 28 -12.70 -5.40 -31.19
CA PHE A 28 -11.36 -5.28 -31.77
C PHE A 28 -11.26 -4.19 -32.85
N GLU A 29 -12.28 -4.06 -33.69
CA GLU A 29 -12.29 -3.06 -34.78
C GLU A 29 -12.53 -1.64 -34.28
N ALA A 30 -13.24 -1.47 -33.16
CA ALA A 30 -13.55 -0.16 -32.58
C ALA A 30 -12.37 0.49 -31.82
N GLU A 31 -11.43 -0.30 -31.29
CA GLU A 31 -10.40 0.21 -30.38
C GLU A 31 -9.04 0.51 -31.03
N ASP A 32 -8.85 0.24 -32.33
CA ASP A 32 -7.62 0.49 -33.14
C ASP A 32 -6.31 0.09 -32.43
N LYS A 33 -6.41 -0.91 -31.54
CA LYS A 33 -5.33 -1.43 -30.70
C LYS A 33 -5.35 -2.95 -30.82
N LEU A 34 -4.25 -3.53 -31.32
CA LEU A 34 -4.01 -4.98 -31.34
C LEU A 34 -3.78 -5.57 -29.93
N THR A 35 -3.92 -4.78 -28.87
CA THR A 35 -3.78 -5.18 -27.47
C THR A 35 -5.16 -5.35 -26.82
N PHE A 36 -6.00 -6.21 -27.39
CA PHE A 36 -7.13 -6.73 -26.61
C PHE A 36 -6.56 -7.67 -25.56
N GLU A 37 -6.50 -7.22 -24.32
CA GLU A 37 -6.23 -8.09 -23.18
C GLU A 37 -7.60 -8.62 -22.73
N PRO A 38 -7.98 -9.86 -23.12
CA PRO A 38 -9.29 -10.38 -22.75
C PRO A 38 -9.48 -10.29 -21.24
N ASN A 39 -10.67 -9.84 -20.80
CA ASN A 39 -11.12 -9.93 -19.41
C ASN A 39 -12.02 -11.17 -19.27
N PRO A 40 -11.46 -12.40 -19.33
CA PRO A 40 -12.27 -13.62 -19.33
C PRO A 40 -13.10 -13.67 -18.05
N GLY A 41 -14.41 -13.79 -18.21
CA GLY A 41 -15.34 -13.83 -17.07
C GLY A 41 -15.58 -12.48 -16.39
N CYS A 42 -15.18 -11.35 -17.02
CA CYS A 42 -15.36 -10.00 -16.49
C CYS A 42 -14.79 -9.80 -15.07
N VAL A 43 -13.69 -10.49 -14.74
CA VAL A 43 -13.13 -10.48 -13.38
C VAL A 43 -12.56 -9.10 -13.03
N LYS A 44 -11.83 -8.46 -13.95
CA LYS A 44 -11.30 -7.09 -13.75
C LYS A 44 -12.46 -6.11 -13.51
N GLY A 45 -12.37 -5.32 -12.44
CA GLY A 45 -13.40 -4.36 -12.02
C GLY A 45 -14.67 -4.97 -11.37
N SER A 46 -14.81 -6.29 -11.32
CA SER A 46 -15.95 -6.95 -10.66
C SER A 46 -15.78 -7.06 -9.14
N PRO A 47 -16.85 -7.33 -8.37
CA PRO A 47 -16.74 -7.65 -6.95
C PRO A 47 -15.76 -8.80 -6.64
N TYR A 48 -15.66 -9.81 -7.50
CA TYR A 48 -14.68 -10.89 -7.37
C TYR A 48 -13.25 -10.39 -7.61
N GLY A 49 -13.08 -9.50 -8.59
CA GLY A 49 -11.82 -8.81 -8.83
C GLY A 49 -11.35 -8.04 -7.60
N LYS A 50 -12.24 -7.31 -6.94
CA LYS A 50 -11.92 -6.57 -5.69
C LYS A 50 -11.41 -7.49 -4.58
N VAL A 51 -12.04 -8.64 -4.38
CA VAL A 51 -11.58 -9.64 -3.39
C VAL A 51 -10.20 -10.18 -3.76
N LEU A 52 -9.97 -10.49 -5.04
CA LEU A 52 -8.67 -10.97 -5.51
C LEU A 52 -7.59 -9.89 -5.35
N ALA A 53 -7.92 -8.63 -5.66
CA ALA A 53 -7.02 -7.49 -5.52
C ALA A 53 -6.58 -7.29 -4.06
N LEU A 54 -7.51 -7.43 -3.10
CA LEU A 54 -7.20 -7.40 -1.67
C LEU A 54 -6.27 -8.56 -1.27
N ALA A 55 -6.55 -9.78 -1.75
CA ALA A 55 -5.70 -10.93 -1.47
C ALA A 55 -4.28 -10.80 -2.06
N MET A 56 -4.10 -9.97 -3.10
CA MET A 56 -2.79 -9.70 -3.70
C MET A 56 -1.92 -8.74 -2.89
N GLN A 57 -2.46 -8.01 -1.90
CA GLN A 57 -1.70 -7.01 -1.15
C GLN A 57 -0.54 -7.61 -0.35
N GLY A 58 -0.74 -8.75 0.33
CA GLY A 58 0.32 -9.45 1.06
C GLY A 58 1.48 -9.89 0.15
N PRO A 59 1.21 -10.62 -0.95
CA PRO A 59 2.23 -10.94 -1.93
C PRO A 59 2.95 -9.72 -2.50
N ILE A 60 2.25 -8.61 -2.78
CA ILE A 60 2.87 -7.38 -3.27
C ILE A 60 3.85 -6.82 -2.24
N ASP A 61 3.43 -6.70 -0.98
CA ASP A 61 4.25 -6.20 0.13
C ASP A 61 5.57 -6.98 0.25
N PHE A 62 5.50 -8.31 0.13
CA PHE A 62 6.68 -9.16 0.13
C PHE A 62 7.69 -8.80 -0.99
N TYR A 63 7.25 -8.74 -2.25
CA TYR A 63 8.14 -8.44 -3.37
C TYR A 63 8.62 -6.99 -3.30
N TRP A 64 7.76 -6.08 -2.83
CA TRP A 64 8.07 -4.68 -2.62
C TRP A 64 9.17 -4.48 -1.58
N HIS A 65 9.16 -5.26 -0.49
CA HIS A 65 10.17 -5.24 0.56
C HIS A 65 11.30 -6.27 0.36
N GLN A 66 11.42 -6.90 -0.81
CA GLN A 66 12.48 -7.85 -1.14
C GLN A 66 12.61 -9.04 -0.16
N GLY A 67 11.51 -9.42 0.48
CA GLY A 67 11.51 -10.44 1.55
C GLY A 67 12.12 -9.99 2.88
N GLN A 68 12.28 -8.68 3.08
CA GLN A 68 12.60 -8.06 4.37
C GLN A 68 11.32 -7.45 4.94
N THR A 69 10.38 -8.28 5.39
CA THR A 69 9.18 -7.80 6.06
C THR A 69 9.54 -7.26 7.45
N HIS A 70 9.25 -5.99 7.73
CA HIS A 70 9.46 -5.37 9.05
C HIS A 70 8.59 -5.99 10.14
N GLU A 71 7.41 -6.50 9.79
CA GLU A 71 6.39 -6.98 10.74
C GLU A 71 6.70 -8.36 11.34
N HIS A 72 7.57 -9.14 10.70
CA HIS A 72 7.83 -10.51 11.13
C HIS A 72 9.11 -10.68 11.96
N ILE A 73 9.92 -9.64 12.14
CA ILE A 73 11.12 -9.73 12.98
C ILE A 73 10.74 -10.10 14.42
N HIS A 74 9.68 -9.50 14.98
CA HIS A 74 9.22 -9.84 16.32
C HIS A 74 8.57 -11.23 16.43
N ILE A 75 7.86 -11.69 15.39
CA ILE A 75 7.20 -13.01 15.36
C ILE A 75 8.23 -14.13 15.14
N LEU A 76 9.27 -13.87 14.34
CA LEU A 76 10.33 -14.82 14.07
C LEU A 76 11.35 -14.90 15.23
N ASN A 77 11.58 -13.79 15.94
CA ASN A 77 12.50 -13.75 17.10
C ASN A 77 11.84 -14.16 18.42
N ALA A 78 10.51 -14.32 18.47
CA ALA A 78 9.80 -14.79 19.67
C ALA A 78 10.17 -16.24 20.07
N ASP A 79 10.77 -17.00 19.16
CA ASP A 79 11.31 -18.34 19.44
C ASP A 79 12.84 -18.35 19.65
N ASP A 80 13.53 -17.22 19.48
CA ASP A 80 14.98 -17.09 19.74
C ASP A 80 15.25 -16.64 21.20
N HIS A 81 14.39 -17.06 22.13
CA HIS A 81 14.83 -17.24 23.51
C HIS A 81 15.80 -18.41 23.50
N HIS A 82 17.08 -18.09 23.28
CA HIS A 82 18.14 -18.88 23.84
C HIS A 82 17.78 -19.13 25.32
N ASP A 83 17.56 -20.40 25.65
CA ASP A 83 17.60 -20.86 27.02
C ASP A 83 18.92 -20.35 27.63
N ASP A 84 18.85 -19.27 28.41
CA ASP A 84 19.94 -18.77 29.24
C ASP A 84 20.17 -19.75 30.39
N GLY A 85 20.68 -20.92 30.01
CA GLY A 85 21.25 -21.96 30.84
C GLY A 85 22.75 -22.09 30.60
N CYS A 86 23.45 -21.02 30.22
CA CYS A 86 24.91 -20.99 30.16
C CYS A 86 25.49 -20.15 31.30
N ALA A 87 25.23 -20.58 32.53
CA ALA A 87 25.98 -20.14 33.71
C ALA A 87 27.35 -20.85 33.74
N ASN A 88 28.27 -20.48 32.82
CA ASN A 88 29.74 -20.55 32.99
C ASN A 88 30.46 -20.26 31.67
N CYS A 89 30.67 -18.98 31.34
CA CYS A 89 31.80 -18.55 30.53
C CYS A 89 32.27 -17.21 31.12
N GLY A 90 33.47 -17.21 31.70
CA GLY A 90 34.04 -16.06 32.42
C GLY A 90 34.42 -14.87 31.53
N PRO A 91 34.89 -13.76 32.13
CA PRO A 91 35.07 -12.48 31.46
C PRO A 91 36.41 -12.41 30.74
N GLU A 92 36.57 -13.12 29.62
CA GLU A 92 37.69 -12.92 28.70
C GLU A 92 37.26 -13.14 27.24
N CYS A 93 36.48 -12.21 26.70
CA CYS A 93 36.25 -12.09 25.25
C CYS A 93 36.34 -10.61 24.83
N GLU A 94 37.48 -9.97 25.09
CA GLU A 94 37.85 -8.73 24.40
C GLU A 94 38.36 -9.02 22.99
N SER A 95 37.70 -8.49 21.96
CA SER A 95 38.31 -7.86 20.76
C SER A 95 37.18 -7.28 19.90
N LYS A 96 36.83 -6.00 20.07
CA LYS A 96 37.33 -4.85 19.29
C LYS A 96 37.55 -5.13 17.80
N THR A 97 36.67 -4.56 16.96
CA THR A 97 36.94 -3.54 15.89
C THR A 97 35.78 -3.59 14.88
N SER A 98 34.80 -2.69 14.93
CA SER A 98 34.76 -1.25 14.53
C SER A 98 34.21 -1.06 13.11
N GLY A 99 33.15 -0.26 12.98
CA GLY A 99 32.63 0.22 11.69
C GLY A 99 31.26 0.89 11.78
N ASP A 100 31.18 1.99 12.53
CA ASP A 100 30.02 2.84 12.75
C ASP A 100 29.33 3.38 11.48
N SER A 101 27.99 3.45 11.52
CA SER A 101 27.21 4.65 11.19
C SER A 101 25.73 4.42 11.54
N HIS A 102 25.39 4.60 12.81
CA HIS A 102 24.00 4.82 13.24
C HIS A 102 23.79 6.33 13.37
N VAL A 103 23.03 6.92 12.42
CA VAL A 103 22.40 8.23 12.63
C VAL A 103 21.14 7.97 13.46
N ALA A 104 21.28 8.16 14.78
CA ALA A 104 20.17 8.17 15.72
C ALA A 104 19.40 9.48 15.55
N HIS A 105 18.12 9.39 15.14
CA HIS A 105 17.20 10.50 15.28
C HIS A 105 16.67 10.52 16.70
N SER A 106 17.08 11.57 17.41
CA SER A 106 16.56 12.02 18.70
C SER A 106 15.04 12.18 18.64
N HIS A 107 14.33 11.47 19.51
CA HIS A 107 13.01 11.87 19.98
C HIS A 107 13.11 12.19 21.46
N SER A 108 12.79 13.45 21.74
CA SER A 108 12.66 14.11 23.02
C SER A 108 11.72 13.38 23.98
N ASP A 109 12.23 13.14 25.19
CA ASP A 109 11.63 13.42 26.48
C ASP A 109 10.11 13.24 26.62
N HIS A 110 9.72 12.12 27.23
CA HIS A 110 8.57 12.12 28.13
C HIS A 110 8.95 11.53 29.49
N ASP A 111 8.87 12.46 30.44
CA ASP A 111 9.13 12.42 31.86
C ASP A 111 8.04 11.60 32.59
N HIS A 112 8.44 10.58 33.35
CA HIS A 112 7.62 9.99 34.39
C HIS A 112 8.46 9.75 35.64
N SER A 113 8.56 10.80 36.45
CA SER A 113 8.79 10.70 37.89
C SER A 113 7.65 9.89 38.53
N HIS A 114 7.99 8.87 39.31
CA HIS A 114 7.49 8.69 40.69
C HIS A 114 8.36 7.64 41.37
N GLY A 115 9.23 8.10 42.26
CA GLY A 115 9.95 7.26 43.20
C GLY A 115 9.06 6.80 44.34
N HIS A 116 9.35 5.62 44.85
CA HIS A 116 9.25 5.32 46.27
C HIS A 116 10.39 4.37 46.64
N ASP A 117 11.32 4.92 47.42
CA ASP A 117 12.28 4.20 48.25
C ASP A 117 11.55 3.25 49.21
N HIS A 118 12.16 2.12 49.55
CA HIS A 118 12.43 1.77 50.95
C HIS A 118 13.46 0.62 51.04
N ASP A 119 14.37 0.83 51.99
CA ASP A 119 15.60 0.13 52.30
C ASP A 119 15.48 -1.23 53.01
N HIS A 120 16.66 -1.87 53.16
CA HIS A 120 17.07 -2.87 54.15
C HIS A 120 16.62 -4.32 53.87
N GLU A 121 17.43 -5.38 54.05
CA GLU A 121 18.67 -5.56 54.78
C GLU A 121 19.30 -6.91 54.36
N GLN A 122 20.62 -6.97 54.42
CA GLN A 122 21.46 -8.13 54.15
C GLN A 122 21.73 -8.87 55.46
N ALA A 123 21.49 -10.19 55.53
CA ALA A 123 22.20 -11.09 56.45
C ALA A 123 22.08 -12.57 56.05
N ASP A 124 23.23 -13.15 55.75
CA ASP A 124 23.48 -14.57 55.51
C ASP A 124 23.14 -15.47 56.70
N SER A 125 22.63 -16.68 56.44
CA SER A 125 23.06 -17.88 57.17
C SER A 125 22.65 -19.18 56.45
N CYS A 126 23.67 -19.95 56.09
CA CYS A 126 23.67 -21.30 55.54
C CYS A 126 23.04 -22.35 56.48
N GLY A 127 22.45 -23.43 55.94
CA GLY A 127 22.06 -24.61 56.72
C GLY A 127 21.12 -25.59 56.03
N CYS A 128 21.70 -26.52 55.26
CA CYS A 128 21.06 -27.63 54.54
C CYS A 128 19.97 -28.41 55.30
N CYS A 129 18.76 -28.52 54.72
CA CYS A 129 17.83 -29.66 54.82
C CYS A 129 16.90 -29.66 53.58
N PRO A 130 16.53 -30.83 53.00
CA PRO A 130 15.78 -30.91 51.75
C PRO A 130 14.29 -30.70 51.99
N GLU A 131 13.72 -29.60 51.50
CA GLU A 131 12.27 -29.46 51.36
C GLU A 131 11.83 -30.12 50.06
N GLU A 132 10.87 -31.03 50.17
CA GLU A 132 10.22 -31.71 49.06
C GLU A 132 9.69 -30.68 48.03
N PRO A 133 9.82 -30.93 46.72
CA PRO A 133 9.26 -30.01 45.74
C PRO A 133 7.73 -30.00 45.92
N ALA A 134 7.23 -28.86 46.44
CA ALA A 134 5.82 -28.54 46.38
C ALA A 134 5.33 -28.79 44.95
N PRO A 135 4.20 -29.48 44.75
CA PRO A 135 3.71 -29.79 43.41
C PRO A 135 3.51 -28.46 42.68
N GLN A 136 4.31 -28.25 41.63
CA GLN A 136 4.09 -27.18 40.68
C GLN A 136 2.67 -27.37 40.16
N MET A 137 1.75 -26.51 40.62
CA MET A 137 0.50 -26.30 39.94
C MET A 137 0.88 -25.80 38.55
N VAL A 138 0.87 -26.71 37.58
CA VAL A 138 0.86 -26.39 36.17
C VAL A 138 -0.37 -25.51 35.98
N THR A 139 -0.14 -24.20 35.95
CA THR A 139 -1.14 -23.25 35.51
C THR A 139 -1.48 -23.68 34.10
N ALA A 140 -2.70 -24.18 33.92
CA ALA A 140 -3.19 -24.55 32.61
C ALA A 140 -3.13 -23.29 31.74
N GLU A 141 -2.13 -23.22 30.86
CA GLU A 141 -2.05 -22.17 29.85
C GLU A 141 -3.41 -22.08 29.17
N THR A 142 -4.03 -20.91 29.28
CA THR A 142 -5.33 -20.63 28.70
C THR A 142 -5.22 -20.91 27.20
N ARG A 143 -5.73 -22.07 26.75
CA ARG A 143 -5.61 -22.49 25.36
C ARG A 143 -6.20 -21.41 24.47
N LYS A 144 -5.33 -20.76 23.69
CA LYS A 144 -5.75 -19.75 22.72
C LYS A 144 -6.84 -20.32 21.81
N PRO A 145 -7.85 -19.52 21.42
CA PRO A 145 -8.86 -19.95 20.47
C PRO A 145 -8.23 -20.47 19.16
N LEU A 146 -8.84 -21.48 18.55
CA LEU A 146 -8.30 -22.16 17.37
C LEU A 146 -8.10 -21.22 16.17
N HIS A 147 -8.96 -20.20 16.01
CA HIS A 147 -8.79 -19.18 14.97
C HIS A 147 -7.55 -18.31 15.20
N THR A 148 -7.19 -18.03 16.45
CA THR A 148 -6.01 -17.26 16.82
C THR A 148 -4.75 -18.07 16.53
N LEU A 149 -4.73 -19.36 16.91
CA LEU A 149 -3.64 -20.27 16.58
C LEU A 149 -3.46 -20.46 15.07
N ALA A 150 -4.56 -20.58 14.33
CA ALA A 150 -4.53 -20.67 12.87
C ALA A 150 -3.98 -19.39 12.23
N LYS A 151 -4.40 -18.22 12.72
CA LYS A 151 -3.89 -16.92 12.27
C LYS A 151 -2.39 -16.78 12.55
N GLU A 152 -1.95 -17.03 13.78
CA GLU A 152 -0.52 -17.02 14.16
C GLU A 152 0.29 -18.00 13.30
N ARG A 153 -0.26 -19.18 13.00
CA ARG A 153 0.42 -20.16 12.15
C ARG A 153 0.53 -19.71 10.69
N ILE A 154 -0.51 -19.08 10.15
CA ILE A 154 -0.50 -18.51 8.80
C ILE A 154 0.52 -17.39 8.73
N GLU A 155 0.50 -16.45 9.67
CA GLU A 155 1.46 -15.34 9.78
C GLU A 155 2.90 -15.86 9.88
N LYS A 156 3.14 -16.93 10.64
CA LYS A 156 4.46 -17.57 10.72
C LYS A 156 4.87 -18.26 9.41
N MET A 157 3.94 -18.94 8.73
CA MET A 157 4.23 -19.56 7.43
C MET A 157 4.52 -18.52 6.35
N GLU A 158 3.78 -17.40 6.37
CA GLU A 158 4.01 -16.24 5.51
C GLU A 158 5.40 -15.66 5.80
N ALA A 159 5.72 -15.35 7.06
CA ALA A 159 7.03 -14.89 7.48
C ALA A 159 8.19 -15.81 7.03
N VAL A 160 8.02 -17.13 7.14
CA VAL A 160 9.03 -18.13 6.77
C VAL A 160 9.17 -18.28 5.26
N ALA A 161 8.06 -18.32 4.52
CA ALA A 161 8.07 -18.40 3.05
C ALA A 161 8.80 -17.20 2.41
N HIS A 162 8.84 -16.09 3.15
CA HIS A 162 9.31 -14.81 2.68
C HIS A 162 10.67 -14.40 3.26
N ARG A 163 11.31 -15.24 4.08
CA ARG A 163 12.62 -14.94 4.66
C ARG A 163 13.73 -15.13 3.63
N LYS A 164 14.56 -14.11 3.45
CA LYS A 164 15.87 -14.28 2.82
C LYS A 164 16.74 -15.17 3.71
N THR A 165 17.03 -16.38 3.25
CA THR A 165 17.79 -17.38 4.02
C THR A 165 19.30 -17.13 4.05
N ASN A 166 19.79 -16.20 3.22
CA ASN A 166 21.18 -15.77 3.22
C ASN A 166 21.29 -14.24 3.36
N GLY A 167 22.14 -13.77 4.27
CA GLY A 167 22.42 -12.34 4.46
C GLY A 167 23.19 -11.67 3.32
N LYS A 168 23.30 -12.32 2.15
CA LYS A 168 24.02 -11.78 1.00
C LYS A 168 23.17 -10.69 0.32
N PRO A 169 23.76 -9.62 -0.23
CA PRO A 169 23.01 -8.64 -1.03
C PRO A 169 22.38 -9.32 -2.26
N LEU A 170 21.26 -8.77 -2.75
CA LEU A 170 20.66 -9.25 -4.00
C LEU A 170 21.61 -8.95 -5.17
N SER A 171 21.70 -9.89 -6.12
CA SER A 171 22.40 -9.60 -7.38
C SER A 171 21.56 -8.62 -8.23
N PRO A 172 22.19 -7.82 -9.11
CA PRO A 172 21.45 -6.91 -10.00
C PRO A 172 20.38 -7.63 -10.85
N ALA A 173 20.66 -8.85 -11.31
CA ALA A 173 19.70 -9.65 -12.07
C ALA A 173 18.49 -10.07 -11.22
N HIS A 174 18.72 -10.44 -9.95
CA HIS A 174 17.63 -10.79 -9.02
C HIS A 174 16.78 -9.55 -8.69
N GLN A 175 17.43 -8.40 -8.45
CA GLN A 175 16.72 -7.14 -8.19
C GLN A 175 15.81 -6.77 -9.37
N LYS A 176 16.31 -6.87 -10.61
CA LYS A 176 15.52 -6.64 -11.83
C LYS A 176 14.35 -7.61 -11.97
N TYR A 177 14.54 -8.88 -11.60
CA TYR A 177 13.46 -9.87 -11.59
C TYR A 177 12.37 -9.48 -10.58
N LEU A 178 12.73 -9.18 -9.32
CA LEU A 178 11.75 -8.78 -8.30
C LEU A 178 10.97 -7.53 -8.73
N GLN A 179 11.64 -6.55 -9.34
CA GLN A 179 10.98 -5.36 -9.88
C GLN A 179 9.92 -5.71 -10.93
N SER A 180 10.26 -6.55 -11.91
CA SER A 180 9.31 -6.98 -12.95
C SER A 180 8.09 -7.66 -12.33
N VAL A 181 8.32 -8.55 -11.37
CA VAL A 181 7.24 -9.28 -10.68
C VAL A 181 6.39 -8.33 -9.83
N THR A 182 7.00 -7.35 -9.16
CA THR A 182 6.30 -6.30 -8.40
C THR A 182 5.42 -5.47 -9.34
N GLU A 183 5.97 -5.00 -10.46
CA GLU A 183 5.24 -4.21 -11.46
C GLU A 183 4.01 -4.96 -11.99
N ASP A 184 4.18 -6.22 -12.38
CA ASP A 184 3.09 -7.05 -12.89
C ASP A 184 2.00 -7.29 -11.84
N LYS A 185 2.38 -7.50 -10.58
CA LYS A 185 1.41 -7.69 -9.48
C LYS A 185 0.66 -6.41 -9.14
N LEU A 186 1.35 -5.28 -9.10
CA LEU A 186 0.73 -3.97 -8.86
C LEU A 186 -0.26 -3.62 -9.97
N ARG A 187 0.16 -3.81 -11.23
CA ARG A 187 -0.68 -3.60 -12.41
C ARG A 187 -1.92 -4.48 -12.36
N LEU A 188 -1.76 -5.77 -12.11
CA LEU A 188 -2.88 -6.68 -11.99
C LEU A 188 -3.81 -6.32 -10.81
N ALA A 189 -3.28 -5.98 -9.63
CA ALA A 189 -4.10 -5.57 -8.50
C ALA A 189 -4.90 -4.28 -8.77
N TYR A 190 -4.29 -3.32 -9.48
CA TYR A 190 -4.98 -2.12 -9.95
C TYR A 190 -6.07 -2.45 -10.98
N GLU A 191 -5.77 -3.25 -12.00
CA GLU A 191 -6.76 -3.64 -13.03
C GLU A 191 -7.93 -4.42 -12.43
N LEU A 192 -7.69 -5.20 -11.39
CA LEU A 192 -8.73 -5.91 -10.65
C LEU A 192 -9.63 -4.97 -9.84
N ASP A 193 -9.07 -3.93 -9.23
CA ASP A 193 -9.81 -2.92 -8.48
C ASP A 193 -9.19 -1.52 -8.59
N PRO A 194 -9.55 -0.74 -9.64
CA PRO A 194 -9.05 0.62 -9.83
C PRO A 194 -9.56 1.59 -8.77
N THR A 195 -10.65 1.22 -8.08
CA THR A 195 -11.28 2.06 -7.05
C THR A 195 -10.55 1.99 -5.71
N ASN A 196 -9.61 1.07 -5.55
CA ASN A 196 -8.87 0.87 -4.32
C ASN A 196 -7.71 1.87 -4.18
N TYR A 197 -7.79 2.69 -3.12
CA TYR A 197 -6.79 3.72 -2.80
C TYR A 197 -5.35 3.19 -2.77
N THR A 198 -5.15 2.02 -2.15
CA THR A 198 -3.82 1.44 -1.95
C THR A 198 -3.27 0.85 -3.25
N ASN A 199 -4.11 0.14 -4.01
CA ASN A 199 -3.67 -0.45 -5.28
C ASN A 199 -3.26 0.63 -6.29
N TYR A 200 -4.10 1.66 -6.44
CA TYR A 200 -3.76 2.85 -7.25
C TYR A 200 -2.49 3.52 -6.74
N GLY A 201 -2.45 3.86 -5.44
CA GLY A 201 -1.34 4.61 -4.85
C GLY A 201 0.01 3.90 -5.00
N ASN A 202 0.04 2.58 -4.79
CA ASN A 202 1.25 1.78 -4.93
C ASN A 202 1.70 1.68 -6.39
N LEU A 203 0.79 1.45 -7.34
CA LEU A 203 1.15 1.41 -8.76
C LEU A 203 1.64 2.78 -9.24
N HIS A 204 0.94 3.85 -8.90
CA HIS A 204 1.35 5.21 -9.25
C HIS A 204 2.73 5.53 -8.67
N LEU A 205 2.96 5.25 -7.38
CA LEU A 205 4.26 5.45 -6.74
C LEU A 205 5.36 4.66 -7.44
N PHE A 206 5.11 3.39 -7.78
CA PHE A 206 6.07 2.54 -8.48
C PHE A 206 6.46 3.09 -9.86
N ILE A 207 5.51 3.67 -10.60
CA ILE A 207 5.77 4.28 -11.91
C ILE A 207 6.53 5.61 -11.77
N ALA A 208 6.17 6.42 -10.76
CA ALA A 208 6.67 7.78 -10.56
C ALA A 208 8.02 7.88 -9.82
N THR A 209 8.65 6.76 -9.44
CA THR A 209 9.90 6.79 -8.67
C THR A 209 10.96 5.80 -9.16
N THR A 210 12.22 6.18 -8.99
CA THR A 210 13.39 5.32 -9.21
C THR A 210 13.79 4.55 -7.95
N ASN A 211 13.19 4.86 -6.79
CA ASN A 211 13.59 4.32 -5.48
C ASN A 211 13.46 2.80 -5.36
N PHE A 212 12.68 2.16 -6.23
CA PHE A 212 12.55 0.71 -6.31
C PHE A 212 13.54 0.06 -7.28
N GLY A 213 14.57 0.82 -7.69
CA GLY A 213 15.64 0.40 -8.58
C GLY A 213 15.25 0.33 -10.06
N LYS A 214 14.13 0.97 -10.43
CA LYS A 214 13.79 1.22 -11.83
C LYS A 214 14.79 2.23 -12.40
N GLY A 215 15.25 2.00 -13.63
CA GLY A 215 16.28 2.84 -14.25
C GLY A 215 15.85 4.30 -14.41
N GLU A 216 14.57 4.54 -14.66
CA GLU A 216 13.97 5.87 -14.82
C GLU A 216 12.52 5.87 -14.31
N ALA A 217 12.10 7.01 -13.75
CA ALA A 217 10.69 7.29 -13.44
C ALA A 217 9.97 7.72 -14.72
N ASP A 218 8.69 7.36 -14.84
CA ASP A 218 7.87 7.68 -16.02
C ASP A 218 6.68 8.56 -15.62
N ASP A 219 6.98 9.85 -15.42
CA ASP A 219 6.00 10.85 -14.98
C ASP A 219 4.80 10.95 -15.95
N SER A 220 5.03 10.76 -17.25
CA SER A 220 3.96 10.77 -18.26
C SER A 220 2.99 9.60 -18.08
N LYS A 221 3.50 8.37 -17.86
CA LYS A 221 2.64 7.22 -17.52
C LYS A 221 1.95 7.37 -16.17
N ALA A 222 2.65 7.93 -15.17
CA ALA A 222 2.05 8.16 -13.85
C ALA A 222 0.85 9.11 -13.92
N VAL A 223 0.97 10.20 -14.69
CA VAL A 223 -0.14 11.15 -14.91
C VAL A 223 -1.25 10.54 -15.76
N ALA A 224 -0.91 9.73 -16.77
CA ALA A 224 -1.92 9.02 -17.56
C ALA A 224 -2.75 8.10 -16.68
N LEU A 225 -2.09 7.31 -15.81
CA LEU A 225 -2.75 6.47 -14.82
C LEU A 225 -3.64 7.31 -13.88
N ALA A 226 -3.13 8.42 -13.34
CA ALA A 226 -3.91 9.29 -12.46
C ALA A 226 -5.18 9.84 -13.15
N ARG A 227 -5.08 10.28 -14.42
CA ARG A 227 -6.25 10.75 -15.19
C ARG A 227 -7.25 9.64 -15.45
N GLU A 228 -6.78 8.46 -15.81
CA GLU A 228 -7.62 7.29 -16.02
C GLU A 228 -8.35 6.90 -14.73
N THR A 229 -7.63 6.80 -13.61
CA THR A 229 -8.21 6.48 -12.29
C THR A 229 -9.22 7.53 -11.85
N LEU A 230 -8.92 8.82 -12.01
CA LEU A 230 -9.84 9.90 -11.68
C LEU A 230 -11.14 9.75 -12.48
N SER A 231 -11.03 9.60 -13.80
CA SER A 231 -12.21 9.42 -14.67
C SER A 231 -12.99 8.16 -14.30
N PHE A 232 -12.32 7.03 -14.05
CA PHE A 232 -12.96 5.79 -13.65
C PHE A 232 -13.76 5.95 -12.35
N CYS A 233 -13.15 6.55 -11.32
CA CYS A 233 -13.77 6.71 -10.01
C CYS A 233 -14.95 7.70 -9.99
N GLN A 234 -14.97 8.70 -10.88
CA GLN A 234 -16.04 9.70 -10.95
C GLN A 234 -17.40 9.14 -11.38
N HIS A 235 -17.44 7.90 -11.91
CA HIS A 235 -18.69 7.23 -12.28
C HIS A 235 -19.35 6.47 -11.10
N GLU A 236 -18.70 6.43 -9.94
CA GLU A 236 -19.21 5.73 -8.76
C GLU A 236 -20.10 6.64 -7.90
N GLU A 237 -21.24 6.14 -7.45
CA GLU A 237 -22.24 6.95 -6.73
C GLU A 237 -22.43 6.51 -5.28
N VAL A 238 -21.92 5.33 -4.89
CA VAL A 238 -22.30 4.69 -3.63
C VAL A 238 -21.15 4.63 -2.63
N ASP A 239 -19.95 4.22 -3.08
CA ASP A 239 -18.82 3.96 -2.18
C ASP A 239 -17.97 5.23 -1.96
N PRO A 240 -17.91 5.79 -0.74
CA PRO A 240 -17.04 6.93 -0.46
C PRO A 240 -15.56 6.61 -0.71
N SER A 241 -15.12 5.37 -0.50
CA SER A 241 -13.70 5.03 -0.66
C SER A 241 -13.19 5.19 -2.09
N THR A 242 -14.07 5.03 -3.09
CA THR A 242 -13.77 5.31 -4.50
C THR A 242 -13.45 6.79 -4.73
N TRP A 243 -14.21 7.70 -4.12
CA TRP A 243 -13.99 9.15 -4.22
C TRP A 243 -12.72 9.60 -3.50
N LEU A 244 -12.29 8.87 -2.47
CA LEU A 244 -11.01 9.09 -1.84
C LEU A 244 -9.84 8.70 -2.75
N THR A 245 -9.98 7.63 -3.52
CA THR A 245 -9.04 7.25 -4.59
C THR A 245 -9.02 8.29 -5.70
N ALA A 246 -10.19 8.78 -6.12
CA ALA A 246 -10.31 9.88 -7.09
C ALA A 246 -9.56 11.13 -6.61
N ALA A 247 -9.74 11.52 -5.34
CA ALA A 247 -9.03 12.66 -4.75
C ALA A 247 -7.50 12.44 -4.70
N SER A 248 -7.05 11.22 -4.42
CA SER A 248 -5.62 10.89 -4.49
C SER A 248 -5.08 11.02 -5.92
N ALA A 249 -5.86 10.60 -6.92
CA ALA A 249 -5.51 10.73 -8.32
C ALA A 249 -5.48 12.19 -8.79
N ALA A 250 -6.49 12.97 -8.44
CA ALA A 250 -6.52 14.42 -8.68
C ALA A 250 -5.32 15.12 -8.04
N TYR A 251 -4.94 14.75 -6.81
CA TYR A 251 -3.76 15.30 -6.15
C TYR A 251 -2.47 15.03 -6.95
N ASN A 252 -2.28 13.81 -7.45
CA ASN A 252 -1.09 13.48 -8.23
C ASN A 252 -1.01 14.27 -9.55
N ILE A 253 -2.15 14.59 -10.16
CA ILE A 253 -2.23 15.51 -11.31
C ILE A 253 -1.78 16.92 -10.91
N ILE A 254 -2.30 17.46 -9.79
CA ILE A 254 -1.91 18.78 -9.27
C ILE A 254 -0.40 18.80 -8.95
N TYR A 255 0.13 17.73 -8.36
CA TYR A 255 1.55 17.60 -8.05
C TYR A 255 2.40 17.69 -9.33
N HIS A 256 2.01 16.95 -10.38
CA HIS A 256 2.67 17.01 -11.68
C HIS A 256 2.63 18.42 -12.29
N ILE A 257 1.47 19.08 -12.28
CA ILE A 257 1.34 20.47 -12.76
C ILE A 257 2.24 21.40 -11.96
N GLY A 258 2.36 21.23 -10.64
CA GLY A 258 3.29 22.02 -9.83
C GLY A 258 4.75 21.79 -10.19
N ARG A 259 5.14 20.53 -10.41
CA ARG A 259 6.52 20.16 -10.81
C ARG A 259 6.90 20.74 -12.17
N TYR A 260 5.98 20.69 -13.13
CA TYR A 260 6.15 21.17 -14.51
C TYR A 260 5.36 22.44 -14.79
N HIS A 261 5.28 23.34 -13.80
CA HIS A 261 4.45 24.56 -13.82
C HIS A 261 4.76 25.50 -14.99
N ASP A 262 5.91 25.34 -15.64
CA ASP A 262 6.30 26.09 -16.82
C ASP A 262 5.51 25.68 -18.08
N GLN A 263 4.97 24.46 -18.10
CA GLN A 263 4.25 23.84 -19.22
C GLN A 263 2.73 24.02 -19.14
N PHE A 264 2.21 24.53 -18.02
CA PHE A 264 0.77 24.66 -17.77
C PHE A 264 0.37 26.11 -17.55
N SER A 265 -0.84 26.45 -17.98
CA SER A 265 -1.48 27.74 -17.71
C SER A 265 -2.00 27.82 -16.27
N VAL A 266 -2.25 29.04 -15.80
CA VAL A 266 -2.84 29.29 -14.48
C VAL A 266 -4.27 28.74 -14.43
N GLU A 267 -4.98 28.79 -15.56
CA GLU A 267 -6.33 28.28 -15.73
C GLU A 267 -6.37 26.76 -15.57
N GLU A 268 -5.47 26.02 -16.23
CA GLU A 268 -5.35 24.56 -16.08
C GLU A 268 -5.01 24.16 -14.64
N ALA A 269 -4.08 24.88 -14.01
CA ALA A 269 -3.76 24.69 -12.61
C ALA A 269 -4.97 24.89 -11.69
N LYS A 270 -5.75 25.95 -11.89
CA LYS A 270 -6.98 26.20 -11.12
C LYS A 270 -8.01 25.12 -11.35
N ALA A 271 -8.22 24.69 -12.59
CA ALA A 271 -9.15 23.61 -12.91
C ALA A 271 -8.78 22.31 -12.16
N SER A 272 -7.50 21.93 -12.15
CA SER A 272 -7.04 20.73 -11.44
C SER A 272 -7.27 20.80 -9.91
N LEU A 273 -7.20 21.99 -9.32
CA LEU A 273 -7.50 22.19 -7.89
C LEU A 273 -9.00 22.03 -7.61
N VAL A 274 -9.85 22.48 -8.53
CA VAL A 274 -11.31 22.31 -8.44
C VAL A 274 -11.68 20.84 -8.53
N ASP A 275 -11.06 20.07 -9.42
CA ASP A 275 -11.31 18.62 -9.54
C ASP A 275 -11.04 17.89 -8.21
N PHE A 276 -9.94 18.23 -7.53
CA PHE A 276 -9.64 17.68 -6.20
C PHE A 276 -10.68 18.08 -5.16
N ASP A 277 -11.05 19.36 -5.10
CA ASP A 277 -12.03 19.86 -4.14
C ASP A 277 -13.39 19.18 -4.32
N GLN A 278 -13.83 19.01 -5.57
CA GLN A 278 -15.07 18.29 -5.90
C GLN A 278 -15.01 16.82 -5.45
N CYS A 279 -13.87 16.14 -5.65
CA CYS A 279 -13.72 14.75 -5.19
C CYS A 279 -13.83 14.64 -3.67
N MET A 280 -13.21 15.57 -2.94
CA MET A 280 -13.25 15.59 -1.47
C MET A 280 -14.64 15.92 -0.92
N GLU A 281 -15.33 16.89 -1.53
CA GLU A 281 -16.72 17.23 -1.15
C GLU A 281 -17.64 16.03 -1.36
N THR A 282 -17.52 15.35 -2.50
CA THR A 282 -18.33 14.16 -2.80
C THR A 282 -18.03 13.01 -1.85
N PHE A 283 -16.74 12.78 -1.53
CA PHE A 283 -16.32 11.81 -0.52
C PHE A 283 -16.99 12.07 0.83
N GLU A 284 -16.97 13.33 1.32
CA GLU A 284 -17.53 13.69 2.62
C GLU A 284 -19.05 13.47 2.67
N ASN A 285 -19.76 13.88 1.62
CA ASN A 285 -21.20 13.69 1.52
C ASN A 285 -21.58 12.20 1.51
N LEU A 286 -20.84 11.38 0.74
CA LEU A 286 -21.08 9.94 0.69
C LEU A 286 -20.67 9.23 1.97
N LEU A 287 -19.62 9.71 2.66
CA LEU A 287 -19.18 9.15 3.93
C LEU A 287 -20.24 9.33 5.01
N ILE A 288 -20.81 10.55 5.12
CA ILE A 288 -21.88 10.85 6.07
C ILE A 288 -23.07 9.92 5.81
N LYS A 289 -23.53 9.85 4.56
CA LYS A 289 -24.64 8.98 4.16
C LYS A 289 -24.34 7.50 4.44
N ALA A 290 -23.11 7.03 4.17
CA ALA A 290 -22.71 5.65 4.42
C ALA A 290 -22.69 5.29 5.91
N VAL A 291 -22.36 6.24 6.78
CA VAL A 291 -22.42 6.05 8.24
C VAL A 291 -23.87 6.03 8.71
N GLU A 292 -24.71 6.97 8.26
CA GLU A 292 -26.14 7.02 8.61
C GLU A 292 -26.90 5.76 8.18
N GLU A 293 -26.58 5.22 7.00
CA GLU A 293 -27.16 4.00 6.46
C GLU A 293 -26.55 2.72 7.03
N GLY A 294 -25.53 2.81 7.91
CA GLY A 294 -24.86 1.66 8.50
C GLY A 294 -24.03 0.83 7.51
N ARG A 295 -23.63 1.40 6.37
CA ARG A 295 -22.73 0.74 5.39
C ARG A 295 -21.28 0.73 5.87
N ILE A 296 -20.90 1.66 6.74
CA ILE A 296 -19.61 1.63 7.45
C ILE A 296 -19.86 1.19 8.89
N VAL A 297 -19.63 -0.09 9.13
CA VAL A 297 -19.93 -0.73 10.41
C VAL A 297 -18.70 -0.75 11.34
N SER A 298 -17.48 -0.77 10.79
CA SER A 298 -16.26 -0.86 11.59
C SER A 298 -15.62 0.51 11.83
N GLU A 299 -15.29 0.78 13.10
CA GLU A 299 -14.56 1.99 13.51
C GLU A 299 -13.18 2.06 12.83
N ALA A 300 -12.51 0.91 12.68
CA ALA A 300 -11.23 0.81 11.99
C ALA A 300 -11.31 1.34 10.54
N ARG A 301 -12.37 0.96 9.79
CA ARG A 301 -12.56 1.43 8.41
C ARG A 301 -12.88 2.92 8.37
N PHE A 302 -13.70 3.40 9.29
CA PHE A 302 -14.00 4.83 9.40
C PHE A 302 -12.74 5.66 9.70
N ASN A 303 -11.90 5.20 10.62
CA ASN A 303 -10.64 5.85 10.99
C ASN A 303 -9.62 5.82 9.85
N GLU A 304 -9.51 4.71 9.12
CA GLU A 304 -8.67 4.57 7.93
C GLU A 304 -9.03 5.63 6.87
N LEU A 305 -10.32 5.71 6.49
CA LEU A 305 -10.80 6.66 5.49
C LEU A 305 -10.58 8.11 5.91
N ASN A 306 -10.90 8.45 7.17
CA ASN A 306 -10.68 9.80 7.70
C ASN A 306 -9.20 10.18 7.78
N THR A 307 -8.33 9.24 8.13
CA THR A 307 -6.89 9.50 8.21
C THR A 307 -6.32 9.83 6.82
N ARG A 308 -6.70 9.06 5.80
CA ARG A 308 -6.32 9.32 4.41
C ARG A 308 -6.89 10.64 3.90
N ALA A 309 -8.16 10.94 4.17
CA ALA A 309 -8.78 12.21 3.80
C ALA A 309 -8.07 13.41 4.44
N LYS A 310 -7.76 13.33 5.74
CA LYS A 310 -6.98 14.36 6.45
C LYS A 310 -5.60 14.56 5.84
N TYR A 311 -4.93 13.47 5.46
CA TYR A 311 -3.63 13.53 4.80
C TYR A 311 -3.71 14.24 3.44
N LEU A 312 -4.65 13.86 2.57
CA LEU A 312 -4.85 14.50 1.27
C LEU A 312 -5.19 15.99 1.39
N LYS A 313 -6.03 16.39 2.35
CA LYS A 313 -6.33 17.81 2.61
C LYS A 313 -5.09 18.62 2.97
N LYS A 314 -4.20 18.06 3.80
CA LYS A 314 -2.91 18.69 4.13
C LYS A 314 -2.05 18.86 2.88
N LEU A 315 -1.94 17.81 2.07
CA LEU A 315 -1.18 17.82 0.83
C LEU A 315 -1.70 18.86 -0.17
N ARG A 316 -3.02 18.93 -0.38
CA ARG A 316 -3.66 19.98 -1.19
C ARG A 316 -3.24 21.35 -0.67
N THR A 317 -3.44 21.62 0.62
CA THR A 317 -3.19 22.95 1.20
C THR A 317 -1.75 23.42 0.94
N ALA A 318 -0.78 22.53 1.17
CA ALA A 318 0.63 22.80 0.88
C ALA A 318 0.87 23.09 -0.63
N GLN A 319 0.28 22.26 -1.50
CA GLN A 319 0.42 22.39 -2.95
C GLN A 319 -0.20 23.70 -3.49
N GLY A 320 -1.35 24.12 -2.95
CA GLY A 320 -1.97 25.39 -3.33
C GLY A 320 -1.12 26.61 -2.98
N VAL A 321 -0.46 26.59 -1.81
CA VAL A 321 0.51 27.63 -1.42
C VAL A 321 1.71 27.65 -2.36
N TYR A 322 2.26 26.47 -2.68
CA TYR A 322 3.38 26.33 -3.61
C TYR A 322 3.04 26.86 -5.00
N MET A 323 1.93 26.43 -5.59
CA MET A 323 1.50 26.84 -6.93
C MET A 323 1.24 28.34 -7.01
N LYS A 324 0.59 28.92 -5.99
CA LYS A 324 0.38 30.37 -5.91
C LYS A 324 1.70 31.13 -5.98
N ARG A 325 2.73 30.67 -5.26
CA ARG A 325 4.07 31.28 -5.26
C ARG A 325 4.72 31.19 -6.63
N MET A 326 4.84 29.97 -7.17
CA MET A 326 5.55 29.74 -8.43
C MET A 326 4.92 30.45 -9.62
N MET A 327 3.58 30.41 -9.71
CA MET A 327 2.86 31.00 -10.83
C MET A 327 2.77 32.53 -10.76
N SER A 328 2.79 33.12 -9.56
CA SER A 328 2.83 34.59 -9.42
C SER A 328 4.20 35.18 -9.80
N THR A 329 5.29 34.47 -9.51
CA THR A 329 6.65 34.92 -9.87
C THR A 329 6.85 34.96 -11.38
N LYS A 330 6.33 33.97 -12.13
CA LYS A 330 6.41 33.94 -13.60
C LYS A 330 5.64 35.08 -14.26
N VAL A 331 4.49 35.48 -13.71
CA VAL A 331 3.74 36.66 -14.19
C VAL A 331 4.56 37.93 -14.01
N ALA A 332 5.27 38.08 -12.89
CA ALA A 332 6.13 39.24 -12.64
C ALA A 332 7.35 39.30 -13.58
N GLU A 333 7.98 38.15 -13.89
CA GLU A 333 9.14 38.06 -14.80
C GLU A 333 8.78 38.26 -16.28
N HIS A 334 7.60 37.82 -16.73
CA HIS A 334 7.12 38.14 -18.08
C HIS A 334 6.68 39.59 -18.25
N THR A 335 6.23 40.24 -17.17
CA THR A 335 5.84 41.66 -17.22
C THR A 335 7.07 42.58 -17.22
N SER A 336 8.20 42.16 -16.66
CA SER A 336 9.45 42.95 -16.63
C SER A 336 10.33 42.80 -17.88
N SER A 337 10.05 41.84 -18.77
CA SER A 337 10.83 41.55 -19.98
C SER A 337 10.28 42.19 -21.26
N HIS A 338 9.26 43.05 -21.18
CA HIS A 338 8.93 44.00 -22.23
C HIS A 338 9.65 45.33 -21.98
N PRO A 339 10.86 45.57 -22.54
CA PRO A 339 11.37 46.93 -22.60
C PRO A 339 10.42 47.74 -23.47
N LEU A 340 9.97 48.87 -22.92
CA LEU A 340 9.34 49.97 -23.63
C LEU A 340 10.16 50.27 -24.90
N SER A 341 9.72 49.69 -26.01
CA SER A 341 10.05 50.20 -27.33
C SER A 341 8.90 51.10 -27.74
N VAL A 342 9.25 52.26 -28.30
CA VAL A 342 8.38 53.29 -28.89
C VAL A 342 7.82 54.26 -27.83
N LYS A 343 8.16 55.56 -27.82
CA LYS A 343 8.55 56.47 -28.89
C LYS A 343 9.35 57.65 -28.36
#